data_AF-A0ABD1E3J9-F1
#
_entry.id   AF-A0ABD1E3J9-F1
#
_cell.length_a   1.000
_cell.length_b   1.000
_cell.length_c   1.000
_cell.angle_alpha   90.00
_cell.angle_beta   90.00
_cell.angle_gamma   90.00
#
_symmetry.space_group_name_H-M   'P 1'
#
loop_
_entity.id
_entity.type
_entity.pdbx_description
1 polymer ?
#
loop_
_entity_poly.entity_id
_entity_poly.type
_entity_poly.pdbx_seq_one_letter_code
_entity_poly.pdbx_strand_id
1 'polypeptide(L)'
;MAIKIFKALWQVFLIASEIWKVLERNYKKWIENKNSTGRGRKTFKFSDDLEEIYGKKKNVYPIHPVMVLSTETQDVNLTSIDNQEISESTSEQRIVPQDENRGEVVRKKRLKKRKTILEVIRENRLNYQKEKLKILKSPQEEIVKLLSEKNEIAKERNEILQEKK
;
A
#
# COMPACT_ATOMS: atom_id res chain seq x y z
N MET A 1 23.77 -48.50 13.56
CA MET A 1 22.57 -48.12 12.79
C MET A 1 22.01 -46.74 13.18
N ALA A 2 21.97 -46.39 14.46
CA ALA A 2 21.41 -45.11 14.94
C ALA A 2 21.99 -43.84 14.29
N ILE A 3 23.31 -43.78 14.04
CA ILE A 3 23.96 -42.59 13.46
C ILE A 3 23.50 -42.33 12.01
N LYS A 4 23.25 -43.38 11.23
CA LYS A 4 22.76 -43.24 9.84
C LYS A 4 21.32 -42.74 9.82
N ILE A 5 20.50 -43.22 10.75
CA ILE A 5 19.10 -42.78 10.92
C ILE A 5 19.07 -41.30 11.36
N PHE A 6 19.88 -40.91 12.33
CA PHE A 6 19.95 -39.53 12.80
C PHE A 6 20.39 -38.56 11.71
N LYS A 7 21.40 -38.94 10.91
CA LYS A 7 21.86 -38.13 9.78
C LYS A 7 20.76 -37.97 8.72
N ALA A 8 20.01 -39.03 8.41
CA ALA A 8 18.89 -38.97 7.48
C ALA A 8 17.76 -38.07 7.99
N LEU A 9 17.37 -38.20 9.27
CA LEU A 9 16.35 -37.35 9.88
C LEU A 9 16.77 -35.88 9.92
N TRP A 10 18.03 -35.59 10.26
CA TRP A 10 18.55 -34.23 10.21
C TRP A 10 18.48 -33.65 8.80
N GLN A 11 18.86 -34.45 7.79
CA GLN A 11 18.86 -33.99 6.41
C GLN A 11 17.44 -33.70 5.91
N VAL A 12 16.46 -34.55 6.25
CA VAL A 12 15.04 -34.31 5.96
C VAL A 12 14.54 -33.05 6.65
N PHE A 13 14.90 -32.85 7.92
CA PHE A 13 14.53 -31.65 8.67
C PHE A 13 15.12 -30.37 8.06
N LEU A 14 16.39 -30.42 7.63
CA LEU A 14 17.06 -29.29 6.99
C LEU A 14 16.38 -28.92 5.66
N ILE A 15 16.09 -29.93 4.83
CA ILE A 15 15.38 -29.75 3.55
C ILE A 15 13.97 -29.18 3.80
N ALA A 16 13.24 -29.70 4.78
CA ALA A 16 11.91 -29.21 5.14
C ALA A 16 11.96 -27.73 5.60
N SER A 17 12.98 -27.34 6.36
CA SER A 17 13.20 -25.95 6.79
C SER A 17 13.43 -25.00 5.61
N GLU A 18 14.19 -25.42 4.60
CA GLU A 18 14.45 -24.62 3.40
C GLU A 18 13.20 -24.46 2.53
N ILE A 19 12.47 -25.55 2.32
CA ILE A 19 11.19 -25.55 1.58
C ILE A 19 10.18 -24.62 2.27
N TRP A 20 10.09 -24.70 3.60
CA TRP A 20 9.20 -23.84 4.39
C TRP A 20 9.50 -22.35 4.19
N LYS A 21 10.77 -21.96 4.25
CA LYS A 21 11.18 -20.55 4.02
C LYS A 21 10.81 -20.06 2.62
N VAL A 22 10.85 -20.92 1.61
CA VAL A 22 10.44 -20.57 0.24
C VAL A 22 8.93 -20.38 0.15
N LEU A 23 8.16 -21.30 0.73
CA LEU A 23 6.70 -21.20 0.83
C LEU A 23 6.27 -19.90 1.54
N GLU A 24 6.87 -19.60 2.69
CA GLU A 24 6.60 -18.39 3.46
C GLU A 24 6.84 -17.11 2.65
N ARG A 25 7.98 -17.01 1.93
CA ARG A 25 8.29 -15.84 1.09
C ARG A 25 7.29 -15.68 -0.05
N ASN A 26 6.88 -16.78 -0.67
CA ASN A 26 5.92 -16.75 -1.77
C ASN A 26 4.52 -16.37 -1.29
N TYR A 27 4.11 -16.86 -0.12
CA TYR A 27 2.86 -16.47 0.52
C TYR A 27 2.81 -14.98 0.88
N LYS A 28 3.89 -14.43 1.45
CA LYS A 28 4.00 -12.99 1.73
C LYS A 28 3.86 -12.14 0.46
N LYS A 29 4.53 -12.54 -0.63
CA LYS A 29 4.40 -11.89 -1.94
C LYS A 29 2.98 -11.99 -2.50
N TRP A 30 2.27 -13.09 -2.24
CA TRP A 30 0.89 -13.26 -2.65
C TRP A 30 -0.06 -12.33 -1.89
N ILE A 31 0.08 -12.23 -0.55
CA ILE A 31 -0.71 -11.28 0.27
C ILE A 31 -0.52 -9.84 -0.20
N GLU A 32 0.74 -9.43 -0.44
CA GLU A 32 1.06 -8.08 -0.92
C GLU A 32 0.39 -7.80 -2.27
N ASN A 33 0.32 -8.81 -3.15
CA ASN A 33 -0.34 -8.71 -4.44
C ASN A 33 -1.88 -8.76 -4.35
N LYS A 34 -2.46 -9.41 -3.33
CA LYS A 34 -3.93 -9.50 -3.10
C LYS A 34 -4.55 -8.11 -2.92
N ASN A 35 -3.81 -7.17 -2.32
CA ASN A 35 -4.23 -5.79 -2.09
C ASN A 35 -3.81 -4.81 -3.20
N SER A 36 -3.19 -5.30 -4.28
CA SER A 36 -2.73 -4.46 -5.39
C SER A 36 -3.81 -4.30 -6.46
N THR A 37 -4.08 -3.07 -6.89
CA THR A 37 -5.04 -2.73 -7.96
C THR A 37 -4.46 -2.90 -9.37
N GLY A 38 -3.30 -3.56 -9.50
CA GLY A 38 -2.56 -3.72 -10.76
C GLY A 38 -3.09 -4.82 -11.70
N ARG A 39 -2.58 -4.81 -12.94
CA ARG A 39 -2.88 -5.82 -13.98
C ARG A 39 -1.99 -7.05 -13.78
N GLY A 40 -2.52 -8.10 -13.15
CA GLY A 40 -1.83 -9.38 -12.96
C GLY A 40 -2.00 -9.95 -11.56
N ARG A 41 -3.16 -10.56 -11.27
CA ARG A 41 -3.35 -11.28 -10.01
C ARG A 41 -2.51 -12.55 -10.02
N LYS A 42 -1.62 -12.68 -9.04
CA LYS A 42 -0.85 -13.90 -8.80
C LYS A 42 -1.75 -14.90 -8.09
N THR A 43 -1.83 -16.12 -8.61
CA THR A 43 -2.46 -17.26 -7.97
C THR A 43 -1.41 -18.07 -7.23
N PHE A 44 -1.69 -18.47 -5.99
CA PHE A 44 -0.82 -19.31 -5.20
C PHE A 44 -1.62 -20.53 -4.75
N LYS A 45 -1.15 -21.74 -5.08
CA LYS A 45 -1.95 -22.98 -4.92
C LYS A 45 -2.20 -23.37 -3.46
N PHE A 46 -1.28 -23.03 -2.57
CA PHE A 46 -1.34 -23.37 -1.15
C PHE A 46 -1.75 -22.16 -0.30
N SER A 47 -2.56 -21.25 -0.87
CA SER A 47 -2.96 -20.03 -0.16
C SER A 47 -3.80 -20.36 1.05
N ASP A 48 -4.70 -21.32 0.92
CA ASP A 48 -5.71 -21.64 1.91
C ASP A 48 -5.07 -22.34 3.10
N ASP A 49 -4.21 -23.35 2.85
CA ASP A 49 -3.42 -24.04 3.86
C ASP A 49 -2.53 -23.08 4.67
N LEU A 50 -1.87 -22.12 3.98
CA LEU A 50 -1.02 -21.15 4.66
C LEU A 50 -1.83 -20.06 5.36
N GLU A 51 -3.00 -19.69 4.87
CA GLU A 51 -3.90 -18.75 5.55
C GLU A 51 -4.49 -19.36 6.82
N GLU A 52 -4.74 -20.67 6.84
CA GLU A 52 -5.10 -21.43 8.04
C GLU A 52 -3.94 -21.45 9.07
N ILE A 53 -2.72 -21.76 8.63
CA ILE A 53 -1.55 -21.82 9.51
C ILE A 53 -1.15 -20.43 10.04
N TYR A 54 -1.13 -19.40 9.19
CA TYR A 54 -0.71 -18.05 9.60
C TYR A 54 -1.85 -17.24 10.24
N GLY A 55 -3.11 -17.56 9.95
CA GLY A 55 -4.28 -16.80 10.40
C GLY A 55 -4.14 -15.29 10.15
N LYS A 56 -4.68 -14.47 11.06
CA LYS A 56 -4.54 -13.00 11.04
C LYS A 56 -3.20 -12.49 11.62
N LYS A 57 -2.29 -13.35 12.06
CA LYS A 57 -1.06 -12.94 12.78
C LYS A 57 0.17 -13.07 11.88
N LYS A 58 0.98 -12.01 11.81
CA LYS A 58 2.12 -11.90 10.89
C LYS A 58 3.28 -12.87 11.14
N ASN A 59 3.34 -13.50 12.32
CA ASN A 59 4.43 -14.39 12.72
C ASN A 59 3.86 -15.67 13.34
N VAL A 60 3.61 -16.68 12.51
CA VAL A 60 3.42 -18.06 12.99
C VAL A 60 4.61 -18.87 12.50
N TYR A 61 5.40 -19.37 13.43
CA TYR A 61 6.35 -20.44 13.14
C TYR A 61 5.54 -21.74 13.04
N PRO A 62 5.77 -22.59 12.04
CA PRO A 62 5.10 -23.88 11.97
C PRO A 62 5.45 -24.66 13.23
N ILE A 63 4.47 -24.82 14.12
CA ILE A 63 4.56 -25.80 15.19
C ILE A 63 4.35 -27.14 14.51
N HIS A 64 5.45 -27.85 14.28
CA HIS A 64 5.54 -29.24 13.84
C HIS A 64 5.17 -29.57 12.37
N PRO A 65 6.14 -30.02 11.54
CA PRO A 65 5.89 -30.58 10.20
C PRO A 65 5.52 -32.08 10.23
N VAL A 66 4.83 -32.58 11.26
CA VAL A 66 4.65 -34.04 11.47
C VAL A 66 3.21 -34.55 11.34
N MET A 67 2.20 -33.70 11.15
CA MET A 67 0.78 -34.14 11.25
C MET A 67 -0.10 -33.80 10.03
N VAL A 68 0.36 -34.04 8.81
CA VAL A 68 -0.56 -34.07 7.64
C VAL A 68 -0.32 -35.27 6.71
N LEU A 69 0.40 -36.29 7.17
CA LEU A 69 0.54 -37.56 6.45
C LEU A 69 -0.16 -38.68 7.23
N SER A 70 -1.48 -38.58 7.34
CA SER A 70 -2.34 -39.69 7.77
C SER A 70 -3.58 -39.65 6.88
N THR A 71 -3.46 -40.25 5.71
CA THR A 71 -4.60 -40.66 4.91
C THR A 71 -5.28 -41.85 5.57
N GLU A 72 -6.61 -41.85 5.46
CA GLU A 72 -7.56 -42.94 5.71
C GLU A 72 -8.00 -43.17 7.16
N THR A 73 -9.14 -42.58 7.50
CA THR A 73 -10.35 -43.39 7.72
C THR A 73 -11.59 -42.52 7.50
N GLN A 74 -12.56 -43.11 6.83
CA GLN A 74 -13.92 -42.63 6.66
C GLN A 74 -14.50 -42.28 8.04
N ASP A 75 -15.28 -41.20 8.15
CA ASP A 75 -16.71 -41.36 8.38
C ASP A 75 -17.47 -40.04 8.29
N VAL A 76 -18.62 -40.20 7.65
CA VAL A 76 -19.66 -39.22 7.38
C VAL A 76 -20.38 -38.92 8.70
N ASN A 77 -20.67 -37.65 8.96
CA ASN A 77 -21.97 -37.30 9.53
C ASN A 77 -22.31 -35.82 9.31
N LEU A 78 -23.15 -35.60 8.30
CA LEU A 78 -24.19 -34.57 8.37
C LEU A 78 -25.08 -34.87 9.57
N THR A 79 -25.34 -33.88 10.43
CA THR A 79 -26.68 -33.66 10.98
C THR A 79 -26.78 -32.25 11.53
N SER A 80 -27.71 -31.51 10.95
CA SER A 80 -28.34 -30.30 11.46
C SER A 80 -29.07 -30.58 12.78
N ILE A 81 -29.30 -29.57 13.62
CA ILE A 81 -30.58 -29.21 14.30
C ILE A 81 -30.36 -28.01 15.27
N ASP A 82 -31.13 -26.95 14.99
CA ASP A 82 -31.82 -25.93 15.82
C ASP A 82 -31.20 -25.16 17.02
N ASN A 83 -31.08 -23.85 16.80
CA ASN A 83 -31.80 -22.69 17.40
C ASN A 83 -32.48 -22.75 18.80
N GLN A 84 -32.27 -21.62 19.53
CA GLN A 84 -33.05 -20.97 20.63
C GLN A 84 -32.92 -21.59 22.05
N GLU A 85 -32.79 -20.89 23.19
CA GLU A 85 -33.11 -19.52 23.69
C GLU A 85 -32.02 -19.04 24.72
N ILE A 86 -31.55 -17.79 24.70
CA ILE A 86 -31.84 -16.67 25.64
C ILE A 86 -31.93 -17.02 27.16
N SER A 87 -30.97 -16.51 27.95
CA SER A 87 -31.23 -15.96 29.30
C SER A 87 -30.12 -15.00 29.76
N GLU A 88 -30.55 -13.91 30.40
CA GLU A 88 -29.84 -12.68 30.79
C GLU A 88 -28.79 -12.77 31.92
N SER A 89 -28.05 -11.65 32.05
CA SER A 89 -27.27 -11.16 33.20
C SER A 89 -25.92 -11.85 33.46
N THR A 90 -24.78 -11.18 33.33
CA THR A 90 -24.30 -10.26 34.38
C THR A 90 -23.21 -9.34 33.82
N SER A 91 -23.36 -8.06 34.14
CA SER A 91 -22.43 -6.96 33.90
C SER A 91 -21.22 -7.01 34.83
N GLU A 92 -20.01 -7.01 34.29
CA GLU A 92 -18.83 -6.50 35.01
C GLU A 92 -17.96 -5.63 34.10
N GLN A 93 -17.83 -4.39 34.54
CA GLN A 93 -17.14 -3.28 33.90
C GLN A 93 -15.63 -3.45 34.07
N ARG A 94 -14.87 -3.39 32.97
CA ARG A 94 -13.41 -3.36 33.00
C ARG A 94 -12.94 -1.92 33.20
N ILE A 95 -12.45 -1.64 34.40
CA ILE A 95 -11.87 -0.36 34.83
C ILE A 95 -10.61 -0.05 34.01
N VAL A 96 -10.60 1.15 33.40
CA VAL A 96 -9.46 1.75 32.70
C VAL A 96 -8.66 2.59 33.72
N PRO A 97 -7.36 2.35 33.92
CA PRO A 97 -6.52 3.30 34.65
C PRO A 97 -6.24 4.54 33.78
N GLN A 98 -6.76 5.69 34.22
CA GLN A 98 -6.32 7.00 33.77
C GLN A 98 -5.06 7.38 34.55
N ASP A 99 -3.90 7.39 33.88
CA ASP A 99 -2.72 8.11 34.37
C ASP A 99 -2.69 9.49 33.72
N GLU A 100 -3.04 10.49 34.52
CA GLU A 100 -2.78 11.89 34.24
C GLU A 100 -1.29 12.16 34.46
N ASN A 101 -0.51 12.26 33.38
CA ASN A 101 0.79 12.92 33.43
C ASN A 101 0.88 13.98 32.34
N ARG A 102 0.82 15.24 32.81
CA ARG A 102 1.07 16.47 32.07
C ARG A 102 2.50 16.48 31.54
N GLY A 103 2.66 16.00 30.31
CA GLY A 103 3.87 16.14 29.51
C GLY A 103 3.82 17.37 28.62
N GLU A 104 4.66 18.34 28.93
CA GLU A 104 4.98 19.55 28.19
C GLU A 104 5.01 19.36 26.66
N VAL A 105 4.21 20.14 25.92
CA VAL A 105 4.13 20.08 24.45
C VAL A 105 5.37 20.76 23.85
N VAL A 106 6.47 20.02 23.80
CA VAL A 106 7.64 20.40 23.00
C VAL A 106 7.21 20.40 21.53
N ARG A 107 7.04 21.60 20.96
CA ARG A 107 6.79 21.79 19.52
C ARG A 107 7.98 21.26 18.73
N LYS A 108 7.92 19.98 18.35
CA LYS A 108 8.91 19.33 17.49
C LYS A 108 9.00 20.11 16.18
N LYS A 109 10.13 20.78 15.95
CA LYS A 109 10.44 21.44 14.67
C LYS A 109 10.31 20.38 13.57
N ARG A 110 9.36 20.57 12.65
CA ARG A 110 9.15 19.65 11.52
C ARG A 110 10.42 19.63 10.67
N LEU A 111 11.20 18.58 10.79
CA LEU A 111 12.34 18.34 9.91
C LEU A 111 11.82 18.31 8.47
N LYS A 112 12.40 19.12 7.58
CA LYS A 112 12.06 19.11 6.15
C LYS A 112 12.33 17.70 5.63
N LYS A 113 11.27 16.99 5.25
CA LYS A 113 11.39 15.65 4.67
C LYS A 113 12.22 15.77 3.40
N ARG A 114 13.27 14.94 3.27
CA ARG A 114 14.01 14.82 2.02
C ARG A 114 13.03 14.34 0.95
N LYS A 115 13.04 15.01 -0.21
CA LYS A 115 12.15 14.64 -1.30
C LYS A 115 12.47 13.24 -1.76
N THR A 116 11.44 12.44 -1.96
CA THR A 116 11.58 11.11 -2.55
C THR A 116 11.88 11.25 -4.05
N ILE A 117 12.51 10.24 -4.66
CA ILE A 117 12.81 10.23 -6.10
C ILE A 117 11.52 10.44 -6.92
N LEU A 118 10.39 9.89 -6.47
CA LEU A 118 9.08 10.07 -7.12
C LEU A 118 8.58 11.52 -7.06
N GLU A 119 8.83 12.23 -5.97
CA GLU A 119 8.49 13.66 -5.87
C GLU A 119 9.35 14.50 -6.82
N VAL A 120 10.63 14.18 -6.96
CA VAL A 120 11.51 14.82 -7.95
C VAL A 120 11.00 14.59 -9.37
N ILE A 121 10.61 13.35 -9.71
CA ILE A 121 10.04 13.03 -11.03
C ILE A 121 8.75 13.82 -11.28
N ARG A 122 7.87 13.94 -10.27
CA ARG A 122 6.63 14.73 -10.37
C ARG A 122 6.92 16.21 -10.62
N GLU A 123 7.88 16.78 -9.89
CA GLU A 123 8.29 18.18 -10.07
C GLU A 123 8.89 18.43 -11.44
N ASN A 124 9.77 17.55 -11.91
CA ASN A 124 10.37 17.65 -13.24
C ASN A 124 9.32 17.63 -14.34
N ARG A 125 8.31 16.73 -14.23
CA ARG A 125 7.21 16.66 -15.19
C ARG A 125 6.37 17.93 -15.19
N LEU A 126 6.07 18.47 -14.02
CA LEU A 126 5.29 19.71 -13.87
C LEU A 126 6.05 20.92 -14.43
N ASN A 127 7.36 21.00 -14.18
CA ASN A 127 8.22 22.06 -14.71
C ASN A 127 8.31 21.99 -16.23
N TYR A 128 8.51 20.80 -16.79
CA TYR A 128 8.51 20.61 -18.25
C TYR A 128 7.19 21.07 -18.90
N GLN A 129 6.05 20.73 -18.29
CA GLN A 129 4.74 21.19 -18.79
C GLN A 129 4.60 22.72 -18.70
N LYS A 130 5.07 23.33 -17.61
CA LYS A 130 5.06 24.79 -17.45
C LYS A 130 5.93 25.49 -18.47
N GLU A 131 7.15 25.01 -18.71
CA GLU A 131 8.06 25.57 -19.70
C GLU A 131 7.49 25.43 -21.12
N LYS A 132 6.94 24.26 -21.45
CA LYS A 132 6.25 24.05 -22.72
C LYS A 132 5.10 25.05 -22.92
N LEU A 133 4.30 25.29 -21.88
CA LEU A 133 3.22 26.28 -21.94
C LEU A 133 3.74 27.72 -22.09
N LYS A 134 4.86 28.06 -21.43
CA LYS A 134 5.48 29.39 -21.58
C LYS A 134 5.94 29.65 -23.01
N ILE A 135 6.61 28.69 -23.63
CA ILE A 135 7.06 28.80 -25.03
C ILE A 135 5.86 28.97 -25.98
N LEU A 136 4.74 28.31 -25.68
CA LEU A 136 3.53 28.43 -26.49
C LEU A 136 2.82 29.79 -26.32
N LYS A 137 2.85 30.34 -25.10
CA LYS A 137 2.17 31.60 -24.76
C LYS A 137 2.99 32.84 -25.08
N SER A 138 4.32 32.79 -25.00
CA SER A 138 5.19 33.93 -25.26
C SER A 138 4.96 34.61 -26.62
N PRO A 139 4.83 33.90 -27.76
CA PRO A 139 4.54 34.57 -29.03
C PRO A 139 3.15 35.21 -29.06
N GLN A 140 2.17 34.63 -28.36
CA GLN A 140 0.82 35.20 -28.29
C GLN A 140 0.81 36.49 -27.47
N GLU A 141 1.55 36.52 -26.36
CA GLU A 141 1.68 37.70 -25.52
C GLU A 141 2.40 38.84 -26.26
N GLU A 142 3.44 38.54 -27.04
CA GLU A 142 4.12 39.51 -27.90
C GLU A 142 3.18 40.08 -28.98
N ILE A 143 2.39 39.22 -29.64
CA ILE A 143 1.40 39.66 -30.64
C ILE A 143 0.36 40.58 -30.00
N VAL A 144 -0.17 40.22 -28.83
CA VAL A 144 -1.15 41.04 -28.11
C VAL A 144 -0.55 42.41 -27.74
N LYS A 145 0.72 42.44 -27.31
CA LYS A 145 1.42 43.68 -26.98
C LYS A 145 1.64 44.58 -28.21
N LEU A 146 2.05 44.01 -29.34
CA LEU A 146 2.20 44.78 -30.58
C LEU A 146 0.85 45.30 -31.09
N LEU A 147 -0.23 44.54 -30.91
CA LEU A 147 -1.58 44.99 -31.25
C LEU A 147 -2.06 46.12 -30.35
N SER A 148 -1.76 46.09 -29.04
CA SER A 148 -2.10 47.20 -28.15
C SER A 148 -1.33 48.48 -28.53
N GLU A 149 -0.03 48.38 -28.80
CA GLU A 149 0.78 49.53 -29.23
C GLU A 149 0.27 50.12 -30.55
N LYS A 150 -0.09 49.26 -31.52
CA LYS A 150 -0.70 49.71 -32.79
C LYS A 150 -2.03 50.42 -32.58
N ASN A 151 -2.86 49.92 -31.66
CA ASN A 151 -4.15 50.53 -31.35
C ASN A 151 -4.00 51.88 -30.64
N GLU A 152 -2.99 52.04 -29.78
CA GLU A 152 -2.66 53.32 -29.15
C GLU A 152 -2.25 54.36 -30.19
N ILE A 153 -1.30 54.01 -31.08
CA ILE A 153 -0.88 54.89 -32.18
C ILE A 153 -2.07 55.27 -33.09
N ALA A 154 -2.97 54.32 -33.34
CA ALA A 154 -4.17 54.59 -34.14
C ALA A 154 -5.13 55.56 -33.44
N LYS A 155 -5.28 55.47 -32.11
CA LYS A 155 -6.07 56.42 -31.32
C LYS A 155 -5.45 57.81 -31.35
N GLU A 156 -4.16 57.94 -31.08
CA GLU A 156 -3.44 59.22 -31.13
C GLU A 156 -3.57 59.88 -32.51
N ARG A 157 -3.43 59.10 -33.59
CA ARG A 157 -3.64 59.62 -34.96
C ARG A 157 -5.07 60.10 -35.19
N ASN A 158 -6.06 59.38 -34.69
CA ASN A 158 -7.46 59.75 -34.84
C ASN A 158 -7.78 61.03 -34.06
N GLU A 159 -7.23 61.20 -32.86
CA GLU A 159 -7.37 62.41 -32.05
C GLU A 159 -6.79 63.63 -32.78
N ILE A 160 -5.55 63.52 -33.29
CA ILE A 160 -4.92 64.60 -34.08
C ILE A 160 -5.75 64.96 -35.34
N LEU A 161 -6.37 63.97 -35.98
CA LEU A 161 -7.23 64.21 -37.15
C LEU A 161 -8.55 64.89 -36.78
N GLN A 162 -9.08 64.66 -35.57
CA GLN A 162 -10.26 65.36 -35.09
C GLN A 162 -9.95 66.81 -34.72
N GLU A 163 -8.80 67.09 -34.11
CA GLU A 163 -8.38 68.46 -33.78
C GLU A 163 -8.13 69.33 -35.02
N LYS A 164 -7.80 68.72 -36.16
CA LYS A 164 -7.53 69.42 -37.43
C LYS A 164 -8.75 69.63 -38.32
N LYS A 165 -9.94 69.14 -37.93
CA LYS A 165 -11.20 69.34 -38.64
C LYS A 165 -11.99 70.49 -38.03
#